data_AF-A0A6C0AN06-F1
#
_entry.id   AF-A0A6C0AN06-F1
#
_cell.length_a   1.000
_cell.length_b   1.000
_cell.length_c   1.000
_cell.angle_alpha   90.00
_cell.angle_beta   90.00
_cell.angle_gamma   90.00
#
_symmetry.space_group_name_H-M   'P 1'
#
loop_
_entity.id
_entity.type
_entity.pdbx_description
1 polymer ?
#
loop_
_entity_poly.entity_id
_entity_poly.type
_entity_poly.pdbx_seq_one_letter_code
_entity_poly.pdbx_strand_id
1 'polypeptide(L)'
;MVGIYYLFIDKEFCIQNVFENLQLAILEPGIKYSEIKLNDVLPPYIILTTIYTDQYLLELINKELNDMGYDKSFEILKPITS
;
A
#
# COMPACT_ATOMS: atom_id res chain seq x y z
N MET A 1 -7.11 -14.96 8.56
CA MET A 1 -6.60 -13.96 9.52
C MET A 1 -6.39 -12.68 8.73
N VAL A 2 -6.88 -11.53 9.19
CA VAL A 2 -6.66 -10.26 8.48
C VAL A 2 -5.27 -9.74 8.85
N GLY A 3 -4.38 -9.61 7.87
CA GLY A 3 -3.05 -9.03 8.05
C GLY A 3 -3.08 -7.51 7.85
N ILE A 4 -2.32 -6.78 8.67
CA ILE A 4 -2.10 -5.34 8.52
C ILE A 4 -0.77 -5.14 7.80
N TYR A 5 -0.71 -4.18 6.88
CA TYR A 5 0.46 -3.86 6.09
C TYR A 5 0.65 -2.34 5.99
N TYR A 6 1.91 -1.95 5.85
CA TYR A 6 2.36 -0.58 5.69
C TYR A 6 3.05 -0.46 4.34
N LEU A 7 2.44 0.28 3.41
CA LEU A 7 2.98 0.54 2.08
C LEU A 7 3.69 1.89 2.10
N PHE A 8 5.01 1.86 1.91
CA PHE A 8 5.87 3.03 1.76
C PHE A 8 6.13 3.25 0.27
N ILE A 9 5.92 4.48 -0.17
CA ILE A 9 6.19 4.91 -1.54
C ILE A 9 7.18 6.06 -1.52
N ASP A 10 7.83 6.28 -2.66
CA ASP A 10 8.77 7.37 -2.83
C ASP A 10 8.08 8.73 -2.71
N LYS A 11 8.71 9.67 -2.00
CA LYS A 11 8.18 11.01 -1.71
C LYS A 11 7.90 11.86 -2.94
N GLU A 12 8.53 11.56 -4.08
CA GLU A 12 8.31 12.30 -5.32
C GLU A 12 6.96 11.95 -5.94
N PHE A 13 6.36 10.82 -5.55
CA PHE A 13 4.99 10.49 -5.86
C PHE A 13 4.06 10.99 -4.75
N CYS A 14 2.99 11.69 -5.15
CA CYS A 14 1.99 12.17 -4.21
C CYS A 14 1.24 10.97 -3.60
N ILE A 15 1.49 10.69 -2.32
CA ILE A 15 0.87 9.56 -1.60
C ILE A 15 -0.65 9.61 -1.56
N GLN A 16 -1.21 10.82 -1.55
CA GLN A 16 -2.65 11.01 -1.62
C GLN A 16 -3.20 10.47 -2.95
N ASN A 17 -2.56 10.83 -4.07
CA ASN A 17 -2.96 10.36 -5.39
C ASN A 17 -2.82 8.84 -5.50
N VAL A 18 -1.73 8.26 -4.99
CA VAL A 18 -1.54 6.80 -4.98
C VAL A 18 -2.62 6.11 -4.15
N PHE A 19 -2.93 6.63 -2.96
CA PHE A 19 -3.97 6.08 -2.10
C PHE A 19 -5.35 6.09 -2.76
N GLU A 20 -5.74 7.22 -3.36
CA GLU A 20 -7.03 7.36 -4.03
C GLU A 20 -7.12 6.43 -5.25
N ASN A 21 -6.06 6.34 -6.06
CA ASN A 21 -6.05 5.44 -7.21
C ASN A 21 -6.08 3.96 -6.78
N LEU A 22 -5.34 3.57 -5.74
CA LEU A 22 -5.37 2.18 -5.23
C LEU A 22 -6.75 1.80 -4.70
N GLN A 23 -7.46 2.73 -4.03
CA GLN A 23 -8.83 2.50 -3.57
C GLN A 23 -9.82 2.33 -4.72
N LEU A 24 -9.61 3.02 -5.83
CA LEU A 24 -10.48 2.93 -7.01
C LEU A 24 -10.16 1.71 -7.88
N ALA A 25 -8.89 1.35 -7.99
CA ALA A 25 -8.43 0.30 -8.89
C ALA A 25 -8.57 -1.09 -8.26
N ILE A 26 -8.32 -1.21 -6.95
CA ILE A 26 -8.47 -2.47 -6.21
C ILE A 26 -9.80 -2.49 -5.47
N LEU A 27 -10.84 -2.91 -6.20
CA LEU A 27 -12.18 -3.18 -5.66
C LEU A 27 -12.34 -4.62 -5.15
N GLU A 28 -11.22 -5.32 -4.94
CA GLU A 28 -11.24 -6.73 -4.60
C GLU A 28 -11.71 -6.96 -3.15
N PRO A 29 -12.71 -7.85 -2.94
CA PRO A 29 -13.21 -8.13 -1.60
C PRO A 29 -12.11 -8.71 -0.71
N GLY A 30 -11.86 -8.06 0.42
CA GLY A 30 -10.88 -8.53 1.39
C GLY A 30 -9.56 -7.77 1.37
N ILE A 31 -9.37 -6.79 0.48
CA ILE A 31 -8.35 -5.74 0.60
C ILE A 31 -9.03 -4.44 1.01
N LYS A 32 -8.46 -3.75 1.99
CA LYS A 32 -8.98 -2.46 2.44
C LYS A 32 -7.85 -1.50 2.76
N TYR A 33 -7.79 -0.39 2.03
CA TYR A 33 -6.93 0.75 2.34
C TYR A 33 -7.63 1.60 3.40
N SER A 34 -7.01 1.70 4.58
CA SER A 34 -7.62 2.29 5.76
C SER A 34 -7.31 3.77 5.89
N GLU A 35 -6.04 4.15 5.81
CA GLU A 35 -5.61 5.53 6.03
C GLU A 35 -4.19 5.78 5.48
N ILE A 36 -3.88 7.05 5.26
CA ILE A 36 -2.51 7.53 5.05
C ILE A 36 -2.00 8.06 6.40
N LYS A 37 -0.83 7.59 6.83
CA LYS A 37 -0.13 8.16 7.97
C LYS A 37 0.96 9.10 7.49
N LEU A 38 0.86 10.35 7.97
CA LEU A 38 1.92 11.35 7.89
C LEU A 38 2.61 11.40 9.25
N ASN A 39 3.94 11.30 9.26
CA ASN A 39 4.76 11.33 10.46
C ASN A 39 5.99 12.21 10.20
N ASP A 40 6.47 12.94 11.22
CA ASP A 40 7.69 13.74 11.13
C ASP A 40 8.97 12.89 11.07
N VAL A 41 8.93 11.64 11.54
CA VAL A 41 10.09 10.75 11.67
C VAL A 41 10.16 9.72 10.55
N LEU A 42 9.01 9.21 10.11
CA LEU A 42 8.93 8.17 9.08
C LEU A 42 8.42 8.76 7.76
N PRO A 43 8.86 8.24 6.60
CA PRO A 43 8.25 8.58 5.33
C PRO A 43 6.74 8.32 5.38
N PRO A 44 5.91 9.12 4.68
CA PRO A 44 4.48 8.86 4.55
C PRO A 44 4.21 7.43 4.09
N TYR A 45 3.20 6.79 4.68
CA TYR A 45 2.82 5.43 4.31
C TYR A 45 1.31 5.21 4.32
N ILE A 46 0.87 4.23 3.53
CA ILE A 46 -0.51 3.79 3.45
C ILE A 46 -0.69 2.57 4.34
N ILE A 47 -1.70 2.60 5.22
CA ILE A 47 -2.15 1.44 5.97
C ILE A 47 -3.17 0.69 5.14
N LEU A 48 -2.93 -0.58 4.90
CA LEU A 48 -3.89 -1.47 4.26
C LEU A 48 -4.02 -2.79 5.03
N THR A 49 -5.20 -3.38 4.96
CA THR A 49 -5.50 -4.66 5.58
C THR A 49 -5.95 -5.65 4.52
N THR A 50 -5.47 -6.89 4.60
CA THR A 50 -5.84 -7.91 3.63
C THR A 50 -6.02 -9.29 4.26
N ILE A 51 -6.92 -10.10 3.70
CA ILE A 51 -7.06 -11.53 4.00
C ILE A 51 -6.14 -12.41 3.14
N TYR A 52 -5.53 -11.82 2.11
CA TYR A 52 -4.71 -12.51 1.13
C TYR A 52 -3.26 -12.71 1.61
N THR A 53 -2.54 -13.58 0.92
CA THR A 53 -1.12 -13.86 1.19
C THR A 53 -0.24 -12.69 0.77
N ASP A 54 0.94 -12.63 1.37
CA ASP A 54 1.94 -11.57 1.17
C ASP A 54 2.34 -11.44 -0.29
N GLN A 55 2.58 -12.58 -0.95
CA GLN A 55 2.94 -12.64 -2.35
C GLN A 55 1.84 -12.08 -3.24
N TYR A 56 0.58 -12.49 -2.99
CA TYR A 56 -0.55 -12.03 -3.79
C TYR A 56 -0.76 -10.52 -3.66
N LEU A 57 -0.69 -10.01 -2.42
CA LEU A 57 -0.77 -8.57 -2.17
C LEU A 57 0.36 -7.82 -2.89
N LEU A 58 1.59 -8.32 -2.82
CA LEU A 58 2.76 -7.71 -3.45
C LEU A 58 2.59 -7.64 -4.97
N GLU A 59 2.18 -8.74 -5.60
CA GLU A 59 1.96 -8.80 -7.05
C GLU A 59 0.85 -7.83 -7.49
N LEU A 60 -0.24 -7.73 -6.72
CA LEU A 60 -1.34 -6.83 -7.00
C LEU A 60 -0.92 -5.36 -6.88
N ILE A 61 -0.32 -4.96 -5.75
CA ILE A 61 0.13 -3.58 -5.55
C ILE A 61 1.17 -3.19 -6.60
N ASN A 62 2.11 -4.08 -6.93
CA ASN A 62 3.10 -3.83 -7.97
C ASN A 62 2.45 -3.58 -9.34
N LYS A 63 1.45 -4.39 -9.71
CA LYS A 63 0.73 -4.23 -10.97
C LYS A 63 0.03 -2.87 -11.04
N GLU A 64 -0.70 -2.49 -10.00
CA GLU A 64 -1.45 -1.24 -10.00
C GLU A 64 -0.53 -0.01 -9.96
N LEU A 65 0.56 -0.07 -9.19
CA LEU A 65 1.58 0.99 -9.20
C LEU A 65 2.19 1.15 -10.61
N ASN A 66 2.52 0.04 -11.29
CA ASN A 66 3.01 0.10 -12.67
C ASN A 66 1.97 0.70 -13.64
N ASP A 67 0.68 0.36 -13.51
CA ASP A 67 -0.40 0.92 -14.34
C ASP A 67 -0.54 2.45 -14.15
N MET A 68 -0.28 2.93 -12.93
CA MET A 68 -0.22 4.36 -12.61
C MET A 68 1.07 5.06 -13.08
N GLY A 69 2.01 4.33 -13.69
CA GLY A 69 3.30 4.86 -14.14
C GLY A 69 4.33 5.04 -13.01
N TYR A 70 4.16 4.34 -11.89
CA TYR A 70 5.12 4.32 -10.79
C TYR A 70 6.31 3.42 -11.16
N ASP A 71 7.46 4.03 -11.49
CA ASP A 71 8.69 3.35 -11.93
C ASP A 71 9.73 3.16 -10.80
N LYS A 72 9.39 3.57 -9.57
CA LYS A 72 10.33 3.55 -8.43
C LYS A 72 10.19 2.29 -7.59
N SER A 73 11.14 2.09 -6.68
CA SER A 73 10.99 1.08 -5.63
C SER A 73 9.93 1.49 -4.62
N PHE A 74 9.24 0.52 -4.05
CA PHE A 74 8.31 0.68 -2.93
C PHE A 74 8.55 -0.43 -1.91
N GLU A 75 8.11 -0.22 -0.67
CA GLU A 75 8.26 -1.21 0.39
C GLU A 75 6.90 -1.54 1.00
N ILE A 76 6.63 -2.83 1.22
CA ILE A 76 5.48 -3.32 1.99
C ILE A 76 5.99 -4.02 3.24
N LEU A 77 5.70 -3.44 4.39
CA LEU A 77 6.11 -3.98 5.69
C LEU A 77 4.90 -4.48 6.47
N LYS A 78 5.09 -5.53 7.26
CA LYS A 78 4.12 -5.98 8.26
C LYS A 78 4.49 -5.44 9.64
N PRO A 79 3.50 -5.17 10.52
CA PRO A 79 3.80 -4.97 11.92
C PRO A 79 4.47 -6.22 12.47
N ILE A 80 5.54 -6.02 13.23
CA ILE A 80 6.14 -7.08 14.02
C ILE A 80 5.18 -7.31 15.19
N THR A 81 4.19 -8.18 14.98
CA THR A 81 3.38 -8.70 16.10
C THR A 81 4.30 -9.56 16.95
N SER A 82 4.61 -9.06 18.15
CA SER A 82 5.27 -9.82 19.21
C SER A 82 4.30 -10.81 19.85
#